data_AF-A0A554MG22-F1
#
_entry.id   AF-A0A554MG22-F1
#
_cell.length_a   1.000
_cell.length_b   1.000
_cell.length_c   1.000
_cell.angle_alpha   90.00
_cell.angle_beta   90.00
_cell.angle_gamma   90.00
#
_symmetry.space_group_name_H-M   'P 1'
#
loop_
_entity.id
_entity.type
_entity.pdbx_description
1 polymer ?
#
loop_
_entity_poly.entity_id
_entity_poly.type
_entity_poly.pdbx_seq_one_letter_code
_entity_poly.pdbx_strand_id
1 'polypeptide(L)'
;MAAKIAGSNPVAHPKIMGQTFITITEAARLTGQSDAAIMRVIKDCLQQPGVNPEEILRKEPRGNGFLYVVNKEVLLRELGGTKEEQQPAQETKEAPELKQTPSTGRSDSEESSDSKSSGQASSGQALLEAKNEMIAMLQKVVDTQGGQIEDLSGKVDQLIERDRETNILLKTLQDKLFLLSGKGENKKHA
;
A
#
# COMPACT_ATOMS: atom_id res chain seq x y z
N MET A 1 -39.23 19.19 -15.62
CA MET A 1 -37.96 19.64 -16.23
C MET A 1 -36.88 18.68 -15.78
N ALA A 2 -36.32 17.94 -16.73
CA ALA A 2 -35.27 16.96 -16.49
C ALA A 2 -33.91 17.67 -16.34
N ALA A 3 -33.12 17.27 -15.36
CA ALA A 3 -31.68 17.45 -15.40
C ALA A 3 -31.04 16.11 -15.04
N LYS A 4 -30.27 15.61 -16.01
CA LYS A 4 -29.66 14.30 -16.08
C LYS A 4 -28.15 14.53 -16.18
N ILE A 5 -27.41 13.60 -15.56
CA ILE A 5 -26.02 13.18 -15.82
C ILE A 5 -24.84 14.04 -15.32
N ALA A 6 -23.91 13.28 -14.71
CA ALA A 6 -22.45 13.40 -14.79
C ALA A 6 -21.81 14.50 -13.95
N GLY A 7 -20.74 14.23 -13.22
CA GLY A 7 -19.91 13.05 -13.18
C GLY A 7 -18.80 13.30 -12.16
N SER A 8 -18.11 12.23 -11.84
CA SER A 8 -16.81 12.23 -11.18
C SER A 8 -15.99 13.45 -11.59
N ASN A 9 -15.66 14.32 -10.61
CA ASN A 9 -14.55 15.23 -10.78
C ASN A 9 -13.50 14.84 -9.74
N PRO A 10 -12.33 14.36 -10.16
CA PRO A 10 -11.21 14.19 -9.25
C PRO A 10 -10.90 15.55 -8.65
N VAL A 11 -10.56 15.58 -7.37
CA VAL A 11 -10.02 16.80 -6.74
C VAL A 11 -8.70 17.10 -7.45
N ALA A 12 -8.80 17.89 -8.51
CA ALA A 12 -7.69 18.49 -9.20
C ALA A 12 -7.07 19.47 -8.22
N HIS A 13 -5.96 19.07 -7.60
CA HIS A 13 -5.10 20.03 -6.96
C HIS A 13 -4.55 20.97 -8.05
N PRO A 14 -4.63 22.30 -7.85
CA PRO A 14 -4.14 23.26 -8.82
C PRO A 14 -2.65 23.04 -9.04
N LYS A 15 -2.27 22.92 -10.32
CA LYS A 15 -0.89 22.91 -10.81
C LYS A 15 -0.30 24.30 -10.57
N ILE A 16 0.13 24.56 -9.34
CA ILE A 16 0.88 25.77 -8.97
C ILE A 16 2.34 25.47 -9.28
N MET A 17 2.88 26.16 -10.29
CA MET A 17 4.31 26.32 -10.50
C MET A 17 4.92 26.86 -9.19
N GLY A 18 5.57 26.00 -8.40
CA GLY A 18 6.23 26.39 -7.15
C GLY A 18 5.86 25.59 -5.88
N GLN A 19 5.26 24.39 -5.98
CA GLN A 19 5.25 23.51 -4.80
C GLN A 19 6.66 22.97 -4.54
N THR A 20 7.44 23.75 -3.80
CA THR A 20 8.77 23.40 -3.30
C THR A 20 8.71 22.18 -2.38
N PHE A 21 7.56 21.90 -1.75
CA PHE A 21 7.35 20.76 -0.87
C PHE A 21 6.43 19.71 -1.51
N ILE A 22 6.87 18.46 -1.47
CA ILE A 22 6.19 17.26 -2.01
C ILE A 22 6.06 16.21 -0.92
N THR A 23 5.05 15.34 -0.98
CA THR A 23 4.93 14.24 -0.02
C THR A 23 6.05 13.22 -0.19
N ILE A 24 6.35 12.41 0.83
CA ILE A 24 7.34 11.31 0.72
C ILE A 24 6.99 10.36 -0.44
N THR A 25 5.70 10.05 -0.62
CA THR A 25 5.23 9.19 -1.71
C THR A 25 5.42 9.83 -3.09
N GLU A 26 5.23 11.15 -3.21
CA GLU A 26 5.53 11.87 -4.44
C GLU A 26 7.04 11.96 -4.69
N ALA A 27 7.85 12.14 -3.64
CA ALA A 27 9.30 12.07 -3.74
C ALA A 27 9.79 10.70 -4.23
N ALA A 28 9.17 9.60 -3.77
CA ALA A 28 9.47 8.24 -4.23
C ALA A 28 9.20 8.08 -5.71
N ARG A 29 8.05 8.58 -6.18
CA ARG A 29 7.71 8.58 -7.60
C ARG A 29 8.63 9.45 -8.45
N LEU A 30 9.07 10.59 -7.92
CA LEU A 30 9.93 11.53 -8.65
C LEU A 30 11.38 11.07 -8.74
N THR A 31 11.89 10.40 -7.70
CA THR A 31 13.29 9.98 -7.62
C THR A 31 13.50 8.51 -8.01
N GLY A 32 12.41 7.73 -8.14
CA GLY A 32 12.48 6.29 -8.36
C GLY A 32 13.03 5.51 -7.15
N GLN A 33 13.20 6.18 -6.01
CA GLN A 33 13.74 5.60 -4.79
C GLN A 33 12.62 5.09 -3.87
N SER A 34 12.95 4.13 -3.00
CA SER A 34 12.02 3.67 -1.98
C SER A 34 11.80 4.75 -0.90
N ASP A 35 10.64 4.72 -0.27
CA ASP A 35 10.31 5.62 0.86
C ASP A 35 11.38 5.58 1.96
N ALA A 36 11.96 4.40 2.21
CA ALA A 36 13.05 4.22 3.17
C ALA A 36 14.35 4.93 2.76
N ALA A 37 14.70 4.88 1.47
CA ALA A 37 15.87 5.57 0.94
C ALA A 37 15.70 7.09 1.02
N ILE A 38 14.50 7.60 0.72
CA ILE A 38 14.18 9.03 0.87
C ILE A 38 14.24 9.45 2.34
N MET A 39 13.67 8.65 3.24
CA MET A 39 13.72 8.92 4.68
C MET A 39 15.16 8.90 5.24
N ARG A 40 16.03 8.07 4.66
CA ARG A 40 17.46 8.06 5.01
C ARG A 40 18.13 9.35 4.58
N VAL A 41 17.94 9.78 3.34
CA VAL A 41 18.48 11.06 2.84
C VAL A 41 17.98 12.24 3.68
N ILE A 42 16.69 12.28 4.00
CA ILE A 42 16.12 13.33 4.86
C ILE A 42 16.79 13.34 6.24
N LYS A 43 17.00 12.17 6.84
CA LYS A 43 17.70 12.06 8.14
C LYS A 43 19.14 12.52 8.04
N ASP A 44 19.84 12.17 6.97
CA ASP A 44 21.23 12.55 6.75
C ASP A 44 21.34 14.07 6.55
N CYS A 45 20.42 14.70 5.81
CA CYS A 45 20.34 16.16 5.67
C CYS A 45 20.05 16.88 6.99
N LEU A 46 19.18 16.32 7.84
CA LEU A 46 18.86 16.89 9.15
C LEU A 46 20.03 16.81 10.15
N GLN A 47 20.99 15.92 9.92
CA GLN A 47 22.19 15.78 10.76
C GLN A 47 23.33 16.72 10.33
N GLN A 48 23.21 17.39 9.18
CA GLN A 48 24.23 18.33 8.72
C GLN A 48 24.19 19.64 9.55
N PRO A 49 25.33 20.08 10.12
CA PRO A 49 25.38 21.31 10.91
C PRO A 49 25.13 22.52 10.01
N GLY A 50 24.08 23.29 10.30
CA GLY A 50 23.73 24.52 9.57
C GLY A 50 22.50 24.43 8.67
N VAL A 51 21.80 23.30 8.63
CA VAL A 51 20.56 23.16 7.85
C VAL A 51 19.32 23.29 8.75
N ASN A 52 18.41 24.19 8.38
CA ASN A 52 17.16 24.37 9.12
C ASN A 52 16.19 23.19 8.83
N PRO A 53 15.67 22.52 9.87
CA PRO A 53 14.81 21.36 9.68
C PRO A 53 13.50 21.70 8.95
N GLU A 54 13.01 22.93 9.10
CA GLU A 54 11.78 23.42 8.46
C GLU A 54 11.93 23.68 6.96
N GLU A 55 13.16 23.86 6.47
CA GLU A 55 13.46 24.03 5.05
C GLU A 55 13.52 22.69 4.31
N ILE A 56 13.74 21.59 5.04
CA ILE A 56 13.82 20.23 4.49
C ILE A 56 12.49 19.50 4.66
N LEU A 57 11.92 19.53 5.86
CA LEU A 57 10.79 18.68 6.26
C LEU A 57 9.74 19.49 7.02
N ARG A 58 8.53 19.53 6.47
CA ARG A 58 7.37 20.17 7.10
C ARG A 58 6.32 19.14 7.46
N LYS A 59 5.71 19.32 8.63
CA LYS A 59 4.55 18.55 9.07
C LYS A 59 3.28 19.34 8.72
N GLU A 60 2.47 18.82 7.81
CA GLU A 60 1.19 19.41 7.46
C GLU A 60 0.03 18.66 8.13
N PRO A 61 -0.90 19.36 8.81
CA PRO A 61 -2.08 18.72 9.36
C PRO A 61 -3.03 18.30 8.23
N ARG A 62 -3.45 17.03 8.21
CA ARG A 62 -4.43 16.50 7.27
C ARG A 62 -5.48 15.69 8.03
N GLY A 63 -6.64 16.30 8.28
CA GLY A 63 -7.71 15.68 9.06
C GLY A 63 -7.27 15.38 10.49
N ASN A 64 -7.42 14.13 10.93
CA ASN A 64 -7.00 13.65 12.27
C ASN A 64 -5.50 13.27 12.36
N GLY A 65 -4.69 13.54 11.33
CA GLY A 65 -3.28 13.15 11.29
C GLY A 65 -2.36 14.23 10.75
N PHE A 66 -1.07 13.89 10.66
CA PHE A 66 -0.04 14.72 10.05
C PHE A 66 0.55 14.03 8.83
N LEU A 67 0.84 14.80 7.80
CA LEU A 67 1.55 14.38 6.60
C LEU A 67 2.92 15.03 6.58
N TYR A 68 3.94 14.23 6.26
CA TYR A 68 5.29 14.73 6.08
C TYR A 68 5.48 15.17 4.63
N VAL A 69 5.79 16.44 4.43
CA VAL A 69 6.13 17.03 3.14
C VAL A 69 7.59 17.47 3.16
N VAL A 70 8.28 17.26 2.06
CA VAL A 70 9.73 17.34 1.94
C VAL A 70 10.07 18.29 0.80
N ASN A 71 11.11 19.09 0.97
CA ASN A 71 11.56 19.99 -0.07
C ASN A 71 12.15 19.21 -1.26
N LYS A 72 11.53 19.38 -2.42
CA LYS A 72 11.89 18.77 -3.69
C LYS A 72 13.31 19.13 -4.12
N GLU A 73 13.75 20.36 -3.90
CA GLU A 73 15.07 20.83 -4.35
C GLU A 73 16.20 20.19 -3.55
N VAL A 74 16.00 20.02 -2.24
CA VAL A 74 16.96 19.34 -1.35
C VAL A 74 17.05 17.86 -1.74
N LEU A 75 15.90 17.21 -1.94
CA LEU A 75 15.87 15.81 -2.36
C LEU A 75 16.56 15.61 -3.71
N LEU A 76 16.27 16.45 -4.70
CA LEU A 76 16.90 16.35 -6.02
C LEU A 76 18.39 16.72 -5.99
N ARG A 77 18.86 17.57 -5.07
CA ARG A 77 20.29 17.85 -4.91
C ARG A 77 21.05 16.64 -4.36
N GLU A 78 20.47 15.98 -3.36
CA GLU A 78 21.11 14.87 -2.65
C GLU A 78 20.95 13.53 -3.39
N LEU A 79 19.82 13.32 -4.10
CA LEU A 79 19.53 12.11 -4.87
C LEU A 79 19.85 12.26 -6.37
N GLY A 80 19.84 13.49 -6.91
CA GLY A 80 20.11 13.78 -8.33
C GLY A 80 21.58 13.76 -8.73
N GLY A 81 22.48 13.34 -7.82
CA GLY A 81 23.83 12.88 -8.21
C GLY A 81 23.81 11.66 -9.14
N THR A 82 22.66 11.04 -9.37
CA THR A 82 22.47 9.97 -10.35
C THR A 82 21.29 10.25 -11.28
N LYS A 83 21.62 10.91 -12.38
CA LYS A 83 21.05 10.79 -13.73
C LYS A 83 19.53 11.01 -13.88
N GLU A 84 19.21 12.20 -14.37
CA GLU A 84 18.21 12.35 -15.42
C GLU A 84 18.58 11.42 -16.60
N GLU A 85 17.71 10.46 -16.94
CA GLU A 85 17.27 10.20 -18.31
C GLU A 85 16.21 9.08 -18.38
N GLN A 86 15.05 9.48 -18.93
CA GLN A 86 14.17 8.72 -19.83
C GLN A 86 13.07 7.80 -19.25
N GLN A 87 11.83 8.25 -19.51
CA GLN A 87 10.56 7.51 -19.59
C GLN A 87 10.54 6.52 -20.81
N PRO A 88 9.38 6.01 -21.26
CA PRO A 88 8.54 4.89 -20.77
C PRO A 88 8.39 3.78 -21.87
N ALA A 89 7.43 2.84 -21.68
CA ALA A 89 7.04 1.68 -22.53
C ALA A 89 7.69 0.36 -22.07
N GLN A 90 6.99 -0.78 -21.96
CA GLN A 90 6.00 -1.31 -22.90
C GLN A 90 4.89 -2.12 -22.21
N GLU A 91 3.69 -1.93 -22.76
CA GLU A 91 2.55 -2.83 -22.76
C GLU A 91 2.91 -4.06 -23.61
N THR A 92 2.89 -5.28 -23.09
CA THR A 92 2.69 -6.47 -23.94
C THR A 92 1.99 -7.57 -23.13
N LYS A 93 0.84 -7.95 -23.69
CA LYS A 93 0.02 -9.13 -23.38
C LYS A 93 0.87 -10.39 -23.50
N GLU A 94 0.63 -11.38 -22.65
CA GLU A 94 0.62 -12.79 -23.05
C GLU A 94 0.03 -13.68 -21.93
N ALA A 95 -1.14 -14.23 -22.23
CA ALA A 95 -1.54 -15.59 -21.87
C ALA A 95 -1.69 -16.31 -23.23
N PRO A 96 -1.40 -17.62 -23.40
CA PRO A 96 -2.06 -18.68 -22.63
C PRO A 96 -1.24 -19.97 -22.32
N GLU A 97 -1.53 -20.54 -21.16
CA GLU A 97 -2.03 -21.93 -20.93
C GLU A 97 -1.26 -23.19 -21.41
N LEU A 98 -1.42 -24.26 -20.58
CA LEU A 98 -1.19 -25.71 -20.78
C LEU A 98 0.21 -26.22 -20.36
N LYS A 99 0.40 -27.27 -19.53
CA LYS A 99 -0.43 -28.41 -19.12
C LYS A 99 0.15 -29.08 -17.85
N GLN A 100 -0.71 -29.89 -17.24
CA GLN A 100 -0.61 -30.70 -16.02
C GLN A 100 0.35 -31.92 -16.09
N THR A 101 0.91 -32.25 -14.90
CA THR A 101 1.11 -33.60 -14.25
C THR A 101 2.07 -34.64 -14.89
N PRO A 102 2.41 -35.78 -14.23
CA PRO A 102 2.62 -36.12 -12.79
C PRO A 102 3.88 -37.01 -12.49
N SER A 103 4.19 -37.15 -11.19
CA SER A 103 4.64 -38.38 -10.49
C SER A 103 5.96 -39.12 -10.80
N THR A 104 6.56 -39.60 -9.70
CA THR A 104 7.37 -40.83 -9.52
C THR A 104 8.89 -40.63 -9.49
N GLY A 105 9.53 -41.05 -8.39
CA GLY A 105 10.98 -41.28 -8.40
C GLY A 105 11.69 -41.15 -7.05
N ARG A 106 11.51 -42.17 -6.20
CA ARG A 106 12.34 -42.47 -5.02
C ARG A 106 13.75 -42.84 -5.50
N SER A 107 14.81 -42.26 -4.94
CA SER A 107 16.12 -42.91 -4.87
C SER A 107 17.02 -42.23 -3.85
N ASP A 108 17.38 -43.00 -2.82
CA ASP A 108 18.46 -42.71 -1.88
C ASP A 108 19.81 -42.64 -2.61
N SER A 109 20.67 -41.71 -2.20
CA SER A 109 22.12 -41.86 -2.29
C SER A 109 22.78 -40.81 -1.40
N GLU A 110 23.27 -41.29 -0.26
CA GLU A 110 24.36 -40.67 0.49
C GLU A 110 25.62 -40.68 -0.39
N GLU A 111 26.34 -39.56 -0.50
CA GLU A 111 27.78 -39.58 -0.22
C GLU A 111 28.38 -38.18 -0.08
N SER A 112 29.29 -38.12 0.87
CA SER A 112 30.18 -37.06 1.31
C SER A 112 30.96 -36.34 0.21
N SER A 113 31.24 -35.06 0.43
CA SER A 113 32.63 -34.60 0.36
C SER A 113 32.89 -33.48 1.38
N ASP A 114 33.72 -33.85 2.33
CA ASP A 114 34.41 -33.01 3.30
C ASP A 114 35.51 -32.22 2.58
N SER A 115 35.46 -30.89 2.64
CA SER A 115 36.60 -30.04 2.33
C SER A 115 36.74 -28.95 3.39
N LYS A 116 37.59 -29.27 4.38
CA LYS A 116 38.24 -28.37 5.33
C LYS A 116 38.64 -27.01 4.72
N SER A 117 38.03 -25.93 5.21
CA SER A 117 38.70 -24.66 5.45
C SER A 117 38.56 -24.29 6.93
N SER A 118 39.45 -24.87 7.73
CA SER A 118 39.60 -24.59 9.15
C SER A 118 40.15 -23.17 9.32
N GLY A 119 39.25 -22.22 9.56
CA GLY A 119 39.58 -20.81 9.80
C GLY A 119 38.36 -19.87 9.86
N GLN A 120 37.21 -20.27 9.32
CA GLN A 120 36.02 -19.39 9.18
C GLN A 120 34.74 -19.96 9.83
N ALA A 121 34.83 -21.08 10.55
CA ALA A 121 33.67 -21.78 11.12
C ALA A 121 32.95 -20.98 12.21
N SER A 122 33.65 -20.20 13.03
CA SER A 122 33.03 -19.43 14.12
C SER A 122 32.22 -18.23 13.61
N SER A 123 32.65 -17.58 12.53
CA SER A 123 31.94 -16.43 11.94
C SER A 123 30.73 -16.88 11.11
N GLY A 124 30.83 -17.99 10.38
CA GLY A 124 29.70 -18.56 9.63
C GLY A 124 28.57 -19.05 10.54
N GLN A 125 28.91 -19.62 11.70
CA GLN A 125 27.94 -20.13 12.66
C GLN A 125 27.15 -19.00 13.34
N ALA A 126 27.83 -17.92 13.77
CA ALA A 126 27.17 -16.72 14.29
C ALA A 126 26.26 -16.03 13.23
N LEU A 127 26.68 -16.03 11.96
CA LEU A 127 25.85 -15.51 10.87
C LEU A 127 24.61 -16.38 10.62
N LEU A 128 24.71 -17.70 10.75
CA LEU A 128 23.59 -18.62 10.64
C LEU A 128 22.60 -18.44 11.80
N GLU A 129 23.10 -18.27 13.02
CA GLU A 129 22.28 -17.97 14.20
C GLU A 129 21.52 -16.65 14.02
N ALA A 130 22.20 -15.57 13.62
CA ALA A 130 21.56 -14.28 13.35
C ALA A 130 20.49 -14.36 12.24
N LYS A 131 20.75 -15.16 11.19
CA LYS A 131 19.76 -15.40 10.13
C LYS A 131 18.55 -16.19 10.65
N ASN A 132 18.77 -17.20 11.48
CA ASN A 132 17.69 -18.00 12.07
C ASN A 132 16.84 -17.15 13.03
N GLU A 133 17.46 -16.27 13.82
CA GLU A 133 16.75 -15.30 14.66
C GLU A 133 15.92 -14.33 13.79
N MET A 134 16.50 -13.82 12.71
CA MET A 134 15.78 -12.96 11.77
C MET A 134 14.59 -13.68 11.13
N ILE A 135 14.76 -14.94 10.72
CA ILE A 135 13.67 -15.77 10.18
C ILE A 135 12.58 -15.94 11.24
N ALA A 136 12.94 -16.25 12.49
CA ALA A 136 11.97 -16.40 13.57
C ALA A 136 11.20 -15.09 13.87
N MET A 137 11.87 -13.94 13.80
CA MET A 137 11.23 -12.63 13.94
C MET A 137 10.28 -12.36 12.77
N LEU A 138 10.71 -12.60 11.53
CA LEU A 138 9.88 -12.42 10.35
C LEU A 138 8.66 -13.33 10.39
N GLN A 139 8.82 -14.57 10.84
CA GLN A 139 7.72 -15.53 10.97
C GLN A 139 6.67 -15.05 11.99
N LYS A 140 7.10 -14.54 13.15
CA LYS A 140 6.19 -13.87 14.11
C LYS A 140 5.45 -12.68 13.49
N VAL A 141 6.13 -11.86 12.69
CA VAL A 141 5.48 -10.72 12.01
C VAL A 141 4.42 -11.24 11.04
N VAL A 142 4.72 -12.27 10.26
CA VAL A 142 3.76 -12.89 9.34
C VAL A 142 2.56 -13.45 10.11
N ASP A 143 2.77 -14.16 11.20
CA ASP A 143 1.68 -14.75 12.01
C ASP A 143 0.79 -13.67 12.62
N THR A 144 1.38 -12.60 13.17
CA THR A 144 0.63 -11.48 13.74
C THR A 144 -0.16 -10.70 12.68
N GLN A 145 0.42 -10.50 11.49
CA GLN A 145 -0.29 -9.89 10.37
C GLN A 145 -1.42 -10.79 9.84
N GLY A 146 -1.19 -12.10 9.80
CA GLY A 146 -2.22 -13.08 9.44
C GLY A 146 -3.44 -13.00 10.37
N GLY A 147 -3.22 -12.97 11.69
CA GLY A 147 -4.30 -12.80 12.66
C GLY A 147 -5.04 -11.47 12.52
N GLN A 148 -4.32 -10.36 12.26
CA GLN A 148 -4.96 -9.06 12.01
C GLN A 148 -5.82 -9.06 10.75
N ILE A 149 -5.38 -9.76 9.69
CA ILE A 149 -6.17 -9.91 8.46
C ILE A 149 -7.44 -10.72 8.75
N GLU A 150 -7.35 -11.79 9.52
CA GLU A 150 -8.51 -12.60 9.91
C GLU A 150 -9.53 -11.79 10.72
N ASP A 151 -9.08 -11.04 11.73
CA ASP A 151 -9.92 -10.17 12.54
C ASP A 151 -10.62 -9.08 11.70
N LEU A 152 -9.88 -8.46 10.76
CA LEU A 152 -10.42 -7.46 9.86
C LEU A 152 -11.40 -8.08 8.86
N SER A 153 -11.11 -9.27 8.34
CA SER A 153 -12.01 -10.01 7.45
C SER A 153 -13.34 -10.29 8.16
N GLY A 154 -13.30 -10.76 9.41
CA GLY A 154 -14.52 -10.99 10.19
C GLY A 154 -15.34 -9.71 10.42
N LYS A 155 -14.69 -8.56 10.62
CA LYS A 155 -15.39 -7.25 10.71
C LYS A 155 -16.03 -6.85 9.38
N VAL A 156 -15.38 -7.13 8.25
CA VAL A 156 -15.95 -6.87 6.92
C VAL A 156 -17.19 -7.72 6.71
N ASP A 157 -17.16 -9.01 7.05
CA ASP A 157 -18.31 -9.90 6.93
C ASP A 157 -19.50 -9.41 7.77
N GLN A 158 -19.26 -8.96 9.01
CA GLN A 158 -20.30 -8.35 9.84
C GLN A 158 -20.89 -7.08 9.22
N LEU A 159 -20.06 -6.22 8.61
CA LEU A 159 -20.54 -5.01 7.95
C LEU A 159 -21.37 -5.33 6.70
N ILE A 160 -20.99 -6.36 5.94
CA ILE A 160 -21.76 -6.84 4.79
C ILE A 160 -23.13 -7.34 5.24
N GLU A 161 -23.19 -8.13 6.32
CA GLU A 161 -24.46 -8.65 6.82
C GLU A 161 -25.37 -7.52 7.32
N ARG A 162 -24.82 -6.55 8.06
CA ARG A 162 -25.56 -5.36 8.48
C ARG A 162 -26.07 -4.53 7.30
N ASP A 163 -25.31 -4.42 6.22
CA ASP A 163 -25.74 -3.73 4.99
C ASP A 163 -26.91 -4.47 4.33
N ARG A 164 -26.84 -5.81 4.24
CA ARG A 164 -27.94 -6.64 3.73
C ARG A 164 -29.21 -6.46 4.56
N GLU A 165 -29.11 -6.52 5.89
CA GLU A 165 -30.25 -6.29 6.80
C GLU A 165 -30.85 -4.90 6.60
N THR A 166 -30.01 -3.86 6.50
CA THR A 166 -30.46 -2.49 6.28
C THR A 166 -31.19 -2.35 4.95
N ASN A 167 -30.66 -2.97 3.89
CA ASN A 167 -31.29 -2.97 2.57
C ASN A 167 -32.65 -3.68 2.56
N ILE A 168 -32.78 -4.80 3.28
CA ILE A 168 -34.06 -5.50 3.46
C ILE A 168 -35.06 -4.60 4.19
N LEU A 169 -34.63 -3.93 5.25
CA LEU A 169 -35.48 -3.04 6.04
C LEU A 169 -35.94 -1.83 5.23
N LEU A 170 -35.02 -1.19 4.49
CA LEU A 170 -35.32 -0.08 3.59
C LEU A 170 -36.34 -0.48 2.51
N LYS A 171 -36.16 -1.65 1.90
CA LYS A 171 -37.13 -2.19 0.92
C LYS A 171 -38.51 -2.40 1.56
N THR A 172 -38.55 -3.00 2.75
CA THR A 172 -39.81 -3.21 3.49
C THR A 172 -40.51 -1.88 3.82
N LEU A 173 -39.75 -0.86 4.21
CA LEU A 173 -40.29 0.48 4.47
C LEU A 173 -40.79 1.14 3.19
N GLN A 174 -40.06 1.02 2.08
CA GLN A 174 -40.48 1.52 0.77
C GLN A 174 -41.77 0.85 0.30
N ASP A 175 -41.89 -0.47 0.46
CA ASP A 175 -43.11 -1.21 0.13
C ASP A 175 -44.29 -0.70 0.97
N LYS A 176 -44.12 -0.53 2.29
CA LYS A 176 -45.15 0.04 3.17
C LYS A 176 -45.54 1.46 2.77
N LEU A 177 -44.57 2.31 2.45
CA LEU A 177 -44.81 3.67 1.97
C LEU A 177 -45.56 3.67 0.64
N PHE A 178 -45.22 2.78 -0.28
CA PHE A 178 -45.93 2.63 -1.55
C PHE A 178 -47.39 2.22 -1.32
N LEU A 179 -47.66 1.25 -0.45
CA LEU A 179 -49.03 0.84 -0.11
C LEU A 179 -49.85 1.99 0.53
N LEU A 180 -49.22 2.79 1.38
CA LEU A 180 -49.87 3.93 2.06
C LEU A 180 -50.08 5.11 1.10
N SER A 181 -49.08 5.44 0.29
CA SER A 181 -49.13 6.52 -0.70
C SER A 181 -50.14 6.22 -1.81
N GLY A 182 -50.20 4.99 -2.31
CA GLY A 182 -51.16 4.59 -3.35
C GLY A 182 -52.63 4.53 -2.87
N LYS A 183 -52.89 4.44 -1.57
CA LYS A 183 -54.25 4.51 -0.99
C LYS A 183 -54.75 5.93 -0.76
N GLY A 184 -53.86 6.93 -0.71
CA GLY A 184 -54.22 8.33 -0.45
C GLY A 184 -54.75 9.08 -1.68
N GLU A 185 -54.37 8.67 -2.89
CA GLU A 185 -54.70 9.40 -4.12
C GLU A 185 -56.08 9.02 -4.72
N ASN A 186 -56.62 7.84 -4.37
CA ASN A 186 -57.89 7.35 -4.92
C ASN A 186 -59.16 7.85 -4.21
N LYS A 187 -59.05 8.81 -3.26
CA LYS A 187 -60.22 9.37 -2.54
C LYS A 187 -60.64 10.79 -2.97
N LYS A 188 -60.06 11.34 -4.04
CA LYS A 188 -60.43 12.68 -4.56
C LYS A 188 -61.35 12.67 -5.79
N HIS A 189 -61.82 11.50 -6.23
CA HIS A 189 -62.70 11.35 -7.39
C HIS A 189 -63.87 10.37 -7.14
N ALA A 190 -64.57 10.53 -6.02
CA ALA A 190 -65.87 9.92 -5.79
C ALA A 190 -66.82 10.96 -5.19
#